data_AF-F8V377-F1
#
_entry.id   AF-F8V377-F1
#
_cell.length_a   1.000
_cell.length_b   1.000
_cell.length_c   1.000
_cell.angle_alpha   90.00
_cell.angle_beta   90.00
_cell.angle_gamma   90.00
#
_symmetry.space_group_name_H-M   'P 1'
#
loop_
_entity.id
_entity.type
_entity.pdbx_description
1 polymer ?
#
loop_
_entity_poly.entity_id
_entity_poly.type
_entity_poly.pdbx_seq_one_letter_code
_entity_poly.pdbx_strand_id
1 'polypeptide(L)'
;GWYDAGDYGKYVVNGGIAVWTLLNAYERNPSAFADATLNIPESGNDVPDILDEARWEMEFLLGMQVPEGQPLAGMTHHKLHGLKWDDMPGLPPTQSDTRFLFPPSTAATLNLAATAAQCARIWKNIDADFAARCLIAAEKAWQAANAHPAILAAEFPELGGGAYGDGKVSDEFYWAAVELYLTTGKPEYQSYYSASGENLSGQPMFWADTAALGTISLAVVGQDAAARASLVKSADEVLFITNAGTNGYLSPLVSNNYQWGSNADA
;
A
#
# COMPACT_ATOMS: atom_id res chain seq x y z
N GLY A 1 3.08 13.60 -0.11
CA GLY A 1 3.50 12.36 0.56
C GLY A 1 3.99 12.59 1.95
N TRP A 2 3.64 11.66 2.83
CA TRP A 2 3.79 11.71 4.28
C TRP A 2 5.22 11.46 4.75
N TYR A 3 5.51 11.89 5.96
CA TYR A 3 6.60 11.30 6.73
C TYR A 3 6.08 10.01 7.35
N ASP A 4 6.89 8.98 7.32
CA ASP A 4 6.47 7.60 7.63
C ASP A 4 6.19 7.37 9.11
N ALA A 5 7.03 7.94 9.97
CA ALA A 5 6.96 7.72 11.40
C ALA A 5 7.53 8.92 12.18
N GLY A 6 8.33 8.64 13.21
CA GLY A 6 9.03 9.65 13.99
C GLY A 6 10.22 10.29 13.26
N ASP A 7 10.68 9.68 12.17
CA ASP A 7 11.66 10.23 11.25
C ASP A 7 10.99 10.96 10.09
N TYR A 8 11.80 11.63 9.28
CA TYR A 8 11.30 12.34 8.11
C TYR A 8 11.43 11.54 6.82
N GLY A 9 11.77 10.25 6.85
CA GLY A 9 11.79 9.40 5.67
C GLY A 9 10.40 9.21 5.05
N LYS A 10 10.38 8.87 3.76
CA LYS A 10 9.15 8.54 3.00
C LYS A 10 9.38 7.25 2.25
N TYR A 11 8.49 6.28 2.37
CA TYR A 11 8.73 4.90 1.91
C TYR A 11 7.54 4.42 1.10
N VAL A 12 7.80 3.93 -0.11
CA VAL A 12 6.72 3.53 -1.03
C VAL A 12 6.03 2.25 -0.55
N VAL A 13 6.77 1.33 0.07
CA VAL A 13 6.21 0.06 0.56
C VAL A 13 5.23 0.29 1.72
N ASN A 14 5.67 0.97 2.79
CA ASN A 14 4.78 1.24 3.92
C ASN A 14 3.68 2.27 3.59
N GLY A 15 4.04 3.32 2.83
CA GLY A 15 3.07 4.29 2.30
C GLY A 15 2.01 3.63 1.41
N GLY A 16 2.37 2.57 0.67
CA GLY A 16 1.47 1.80 -0.17
C GLY A 16 0.32 1.13 0.60
N ILE A 17 0.63 0.35 1.65
CA ILE A 17 -0.41 -0.25 2.50
C ILE A 17 -1.22 0.82 3.27
N ALA A 18 -0.58 1.92 3.68
CA ALA A 18 -1.25 3.02 4.38
C ALA A 18 -2.28 3.72 3.48
N VAL A 19 -1.89 4.13 2.26
CA VAL A 19 -2.81 4.80 1.33
C VAL A 19 -3.89 3.85 0.82
N TRP A 20 -3.55 2.58 0.57
CA TRP A 20 -4.55 1.55 0.25
C TRP A 20 -5.60 1.45 1.35
N THR A 21 -5.21 1.51 2.62
CA THR A 21 -6.14 1.39 3.75
C THR A 21 -7.14 2.54 3.77
N LEU A 22 -6.70 3.78 3.50
CA LEU A 22 -7.59 4.94 3.39
C LEU A 22 -8.55 4.82 2.21
N LEU A 23 -8.03 4.44 1.04
CA LEU A 23 -8.83 4.25 -0.18
C LEU A 23 -9.85 3.11 -0.03
N ASN A 24 -9.46 2.00 0.60
CA ASN A 24 -10.34 0.87 0.87
C ASN A 24 -11.40 1.21 1.93
N ALA A 25 -11.06 1.99 2.95
CA ALA A 25 -12.05 2.49 3.92
C ALA A 25 -13.14 3.30 3.22
N TYR A 26 -12.74 4.23 2.34
CA TYR A 26 -13.67 4.97 1.49
C TYR A 26 -14.51 4.06 0.60
N GLU A 27 -13.89 3.17 -0.20
CA GLU A 27 -14.62 2.27 -1.12
C GLU A 27 -15.65 1.40 -0.43
N ARG A 28 -15.35 0.93 0.79
CA ARG A 28 -16.25 0.07 1.55
C ARG A 28 -17.48 0.82 2.08
N ASN A 29 -17.33 2.10 2.41
CA ASN A 29 -18.43 2.91 2.94
C ASN A 29 -18.30 4.39 2.56
N PRO A 30 -18.53 4.75 1.28
CA PRO A 30 -18.35 6.13 0.82
C PRO A 30 -19.19 7.13 1.61
N SER A 31 -20.39 6.73 2.06
CA SER A 31 -21.29 7.59 2.85
C SER A 31 -20.79 7.94 4.25
N ALA A 32 -19.77 7.26 4.77
CA ALA A 32 -19.15 7.62 6.05
C ALA A 32 -18.15 8.78 5.93
N PHE A 33 -17.78 9.16 4.71
CA PHE A 33 -16.78 10.18 4.43
C PHE A 33 -17.40 11.28 3.58
N ALA A 34 -17.28 12.51 4.05
CA ALA A 34 -17.78 13.69 3.36
C ALA A 34 -16.68 14.74 3.24
N ASP A 35 -16.89 15.68 2.34
CA ASP A 35 -16.11 16.91 2.26
C ASP A 35 -16.27 17.73 3.56
N ALA A 36 -15.27 18.55 3.88
CA ALA A 36 -15.21 19.46 5.00
C ALA A 36 -15.40 18.78 6.36
N THR A 37 -14.86 17.56 6.50
CA THR A 37 -14.90 16.77 7.75
C THR A 37 -13.56 16.77 8.48
N LEU A 38 -12.47 17.04 7.77
CA LEU A 38 -11.14 17.26 8.31
C LEU A 38 -10.82 18.77 8.32
N ASN A 39 -9.68 19.12 8.93
CA ASN A 39 -9.16 20.48 8.93
C ASN A 39 -7.88 20.52 8.08
N ILE A 40 -8.05 20.22 6.79
CA ILE A 40 -6.98 20.20 5.78
C ILE A 40 -7.17 21.33 4.77
N PRO A 41 -6.12 21.76 4.06
CA PRO A 41 -6.22 22.83 3.06
C PRO A 41 -7.26 22.59 1.97
N GLU A 42 -7.51 21.32 1.64
CA GLU A 42 -8.41 20.89 0.58
C GLU A 42 -9.89 20.89 0.99
N SER A 43 -10.20 20.94 2.29
CA SER A 43 -11.58 20.90 2.81
C SER A 43 -12.45 22.01 2.19
N GLY A 44 -13.61 21.62 1.66
CA GLY A 44 -14.56 22.48 0.94
C GLY A 44 -14.36 22.51 -0.57
N ASN A 45 -13.67 21.52 -1.15
CA ASN A 45 -13.41 21.38 -2.59
C ASN A 45 -14.39 20.44 -3.31
N ASP A 46 -15.48 20.02 -2.64
CA ASP A 46 -16.46 19.02 -3.10
C ASP A 46 -15.90 17.58 -3.25
N VAL A 47 -14.75 17.27 -2.66
CA VAL A 47 -14.15 15.93 -2.58
C VAL A 47 -14.16 15.45 -1.13
N PRO A 48 -14.47 14.17 -0.84
CA PRO A 48 -14.33 13.64 0.51
C PRO A 48 -12.90 13.82 1.04
N ASP A 49 -12.72 14.49 2.18
CA ASP A 49 -11.40 14.87 2.70
C ASP A 49 -10.43 13.67 2.90
N ILE A 50 -10.96 12.46 3.16
CA ILE A 50 -10.14 11.23 3.22
C ILE A 50 -9.45 10.92 1.87
N LEU A 51 -10.12 11.23 0.76
CA LEU A 51 -9.57 11.06 -0.57
C LEU A 51 -8.53 12.13 -0.86
N ASP A 52 -8.74 13.37 -0.44
CA ASP A 52 -7.70 14.42 -0.56
C ASP A 52 -6.43 14.05 0.20
N GLU A 53 -6.59 13.55 1.44
CA GLU A 53 -5.46 13.04 2.22
C GLU A 53 -4.79 11.85 1.50
N ALA A 54 -5.56 10.89 0.96
CA ALA A 54 -4.99 9.79 0.18
C ALA A 54 -4.31 10.26 -1.12
N ARG A 55 -4.83 11.30 -1.78
CA ARG A 55 -4.22 11.91 -2.97
C ARG A 55 -2.85 12.49 -2.65
N TRP A 56 -2.67 13.05 -1.45
CA TRP A 56 -1.37 13.57 -1.01
C TRP A 56 -0.27 12.51 -1.05
N GLU A 57 -0.57 11.28 -0.60
CA GLU A 57 0.38 10.17 -0.69
C GLU A 57 0.48 9.61 -2.11
N MET A 58 -0.64 9.45 -2.82
CA MET A 58 -0.62 9.00 -4.21
C MET A 58 0.24 9.89 -5.12
N GLU A 59 0.19 11.22 -4.97
CA GLU A 59 1.07 12.14 -5.71
C GLU A 59 2.56 11.88 -5.42
N PHE A 60 2.91 11.50 -4.19
CA PHE A 60 4.27 11.08 -3.86
C PHE A 60 4.61 9.73 -4.50
N LEU A 61 3.76 8.70 -4.37
CA LEU A 61 4.03 7.39 -4.96
C LEU A 61 4.19 7.48 -6.49
N LEU A 62 3.33 8.25 -7.16
CA LEU A 62 3.44 8.54 -8.59
C LEU A 62 4.76 9.26 -8.93
N GLY A 63 5.19 10.19 -8.08
CA GLY A 63 6.47 10.90 -8.23
C GLY A 63 7.71 10.02 -8.00
N MET A 64 7.56 8.86 -7.36
CA MET A 64 8.64 7.90 -7.11
C MET A 64 8.86 6.92 -8.27
N GLN A 65 7.99 6.93 -9.29
CA GLN A 65 8.16 6.09 -10.48
C GLN A 65 9.31 6.60 -11.35
N VAL A 66 10.20 5.69 -11.76
CA VAL A 66 11.32 5.98 -12.65
C VAL A 66 10.77 6.37 -14.03
N PRO A 67 11.12 7.57 -14.55
CA PRO A 67 10.55 8.08 -15.79
C PRO A 67 11.07 7.33 -17.02
N GLU A 68 10.32 7.42 -18.12
CA GLU A 68 10.72 6.86 -19.41
C GLU A 68 12.10 7.37 -19.86
N GLY A 69 12.85 6.50 -20.54
CA GLY A 69 14.21 6.80 -21.01
C GLY A 69 15.30 6.68 -19.94
N GLN A 70 14.96 6.47 -18.66
CA GLN A 70 15.92 6.15 -17.61
C GLN A 70 16.11 4.63 -17.45
N PRO A 71 17.25 4.18 -16.90
CA PRO A 71 17.42 2.79 -16.50
C PRO A 71 16.32 2.37 -15.51
N LEU A 72 15.70 1.20 -15.71
CA LEU A 72 14.58 0.69 -14.90
C LEU A 72 13.29 1.53 -15.02
N ALA A 73 13.06 2.22 -16.15
CA ALA A 73 11.81 2.95 -16.40
C ALA A 73 10.55 2.13 -16.04
N GLY A 74 9.62 2.77 -15.33
CA GLY A 74 8.40 2.15 -14.81
C GLY A 74 8.54 1.48 -13.44
N MET A 75 9.77 1.08 -13.02
CA MET A 75 10.02 0.66 -11.63
C MET A 75 9.85 1.85 -10.68
N THR A 76 9.67 1.60 -9.39
CA THR A 76 9.45 2.64 -8.38
C THR A 76 10.54 2.63 -7.32
N HIS A 77 11.13 3.81 -7.08
CA HIS A 77 12.11 4.02 -6.02
C HIS A 77 11.55 3.55 -4.68
N HIS A 78 12.34 2.77 -3.92
CA HIS A 78 11.83 2.12 -2.71
C HIS A 78 11.51 3.12 -1.59
N LYS A 79 12.36 4.14 -1.43
CA LYS A 79 12.28 5.13 -0.35
C LYS A 79 13.05 6.42 -0.65
N LEU A 80 12.76 7.45 0.12
CA LEU A 80 13.43 8.75 0.09
C LEU A 80 13.72 9.23 1.52
N HIS A 81 15.00 9.31 1.87
CA HIS A 81 15.45 9.84 3.16
C HIS A 81 16.89 10.40 3.08
N GLY A 82 17.41 10.90 4.20
CA GLY A 82 18.78 11.39 4.29
C GLY A 82 19.82 10.27 4.48
N LEU A 83 21.09 10.57 4.23
CA LEU A 83 22.19 9.60 4.46
C LEU A 83 22.47 9.34 5.94
N LYS A 84 21.92 10.16 6.85
CA LYS A 84 22.02 10.00 8.29
C LYS A 84 20.65 10.24 8.91
N TRP A 85 20.41 9.63 10.06
CA TRP A 85 19.22 9.92 10.85
C TRP A 85 19.24 11.39 11.27
N ASP A 86 18.08 12.03 11.21
CA ASP A 86 17.92 13.39 11.71
C ASP A 86 18.10 13.42 13.23
N ASP A 87 18.75 14.47 13.75
CA ASP A 87 18.93 14.64 15.19
C ASP A 87 17.58 14.91 15.89
N MET A 88 17.41 14.34 17.08
CA MET A 88 16.21 14.51 17.89
C MET A 88 16.51 15.20 19.23
N PRO A 89 15.67 16.17 19.66
CA PRO A 89 14.44 16.65 19.01
C PRO A 89 14.71 17.67 17.88
N GLY A 90 13.91 17.61 16.81
CA GLY A 90 13.98 18.53 15.67
C GLY A 90 12.61 18.77 15.03
N LEU A 91 12.51 19.81 14.21
CA LEU A 91 11.42 19.99 13.25
C LEU A 91 11.93 19.67 11.85
N PRO A 92 11.09 19.14 10.94
CA PRO A 92 11.50 18.90 9.58
C PRO A 92 11.90 20.23 8.94
N PRO A 93 13.04 20.29 8.24
CA PRO A 93 13.45 21.51 7.58
C PRO A 93 12.48 21.82 6.44
N THR A 94 12.17 23.10 6.24
CA THR A 94 11.28 23.54 5.14
C THR A 94 11.89 23.31 3.75
N GLN A 95 13.21 23.14 3.68
CA GLN A 95 13.96 22.78 2.48
C GLN A 95 15.13 21.86 2.87
N SER A 96 15.45 20.89 2.03
CA SER A 96 16.60 20.00 2.24
C SER A 96 17.21 19.58 0.91
N ASP A 97 18.53 19.71 0.82
CA ASP A 97 19.38 19.26 -0.29
C ASP A 97 20.12 17.95 0.04
N THR A 98 19.85 17.36 1.20
CA THR A 98 20.54 16.16 1.73
C THR A 98 19.66 14.91 1.69
N ARG A 99 18.64 14.90 0.83
CA ARG A 99 17.65 13.83 0.70
C ARG A 99 17.83 13.11 -0.63
N PHE A 100 17.83 11.78 -0.59
CA PHE A 100 18.19 10.97 -1.74
C PHE A 100 17.12 9.94 -2.06
N LEU A 101 16.93 9.67 -3.35
CA LEU A 101 16.16 8.53 -3.83
C LEU A 101 17.00 7.27 -3.66
N PHE A 102 16.41 6.25 -3.05
CA PHE A 102 17.02 4.93 -2.93
C PHE A 102 16.64 4.06 -4.13
N PRO A 103 17.44 3.02 -4.45
CA PRO A 103 17.19 2.18 -5.62
C PRO A 103 15.75 1.66 -5.70
N PRO A 104 15.19 1.51 -6.92
CA PRO A 104 13.90 0.87 -7.10
C PRO A 104 13.86 -0.56 -6.55
N SER A 105 12.68 -1.00 -6.15
CA SER A 105 12.43 -2.39 -5.75
C SER A 105 11.14 -2.91 -6.38
N THR A 106 11.03 -4.23 -6.50
CA THR A 106 9.85 -4.90 -7.05
C THR A 106 8.65 -4.69 -6.13
N ALA A 107 8.82 -4.84 -4.81
CA ALA A 107 7.76 -4.58 -3.82
C ALA A 107 7.21 -3.15 -3.93
N ALA A 108 8.08 -2.13 -3.98
CA ALA A 108 7.66 -0.73 -4.15
C ALA A 108 6.93 -0.49 -5.48
N THR A 109 7.40 -1.14 -6.55
CA THR A 109 6.78 -1.04 -7.88
C THR A 109 5.38 -1.65 -7.88
N LEU A 110 5.19 -2.79 -7.22
CA LEU A 110 3.90 -3.46 -7.13
C LEU A 110 2.94 -2.76 -6.15
N ASN A 111 3.45 -2.18 -5.07
CA ASN A 111 2.69 -1.27 -4.20
C ASN A 111 2.14 -0.08 -5.00
N LEU A 112 2.97 0.56 -5.84
CA LEU A 112 2.49 1.60 -6.75
C LEU A 112 1.44 1.05 -7.74
N ALA A 113 1.70 -0.11 -8.35
CA ALA A 113 0.77 -0.71 -9.30
C ALA A 113 -0.63 -0.94 -8.68
N ALA A 114 -0.67 -1.49 -7.48
CA ALA A 114 -1.89 -1.81 -6.77
C ALA A 114 -2.66 -0.54 -6.35
N THR A 115 -2.00 0.37 -5.64
CA THR A 115 -2.61 1.61 -5.14
C THR A 115 -2.99 2.57 -6.27
N ALA A 116 -2.22 2.65 -7.35
CA ALA A 116 -2.56 3.48 -8.50
C ALA A 116 -3.72 2.90 -9.31
N ALA A 117 -3.86 1.57 -9.40
CA ALA A 117 -5.06 0.96 -9.97
C ALA A 117 -6.31 1.28 -9.13
N GLN A 118 -6.24 1.14 -7.80
CA GLN A 118 -7.32 1.55 -6.90
C GLN A 118 -7.66 3.03 -6.99
N CYS A 119 -6.64 3.90 -6.99
CA CYS A 119 -6.81 5.33 -7.25
C CYS A 119 -7.62 5.57 -8.54
N ALA A 120 -7.23 4.92 -9.64
CA ALA A 120 -7.87 5.15 -10.94
C ALA A 120 -9.37 4.85 -10.94
N ARG A 121 -9.83 3.77 -10.30
CA ARG A 121 -11.27 3.46 -10.26
C ARG A 121 -12.07 4.38 -9.33
N ILE A 122 -11.49 4.80 -8.20
CA ILE A 122 -12.13 5.71 -7.23
C ILE A 122 -12.29 7.09 -7.86
N TRP A 123 -11.22 7.62 -8.44
CA TRP A 123 -11.17 9.00 -8.91
C TRP A 123 -11.83 9.22 -10.28
N LYS A 124 -12.23 8.17 -10.99
CA LYS A 124 -12.75 8.24 -12.37
C LYS A 124 -13.86 9.28 -12.57
N ASN A 125 -14.75 9.43 -11.59
CA ASN A 125 -15.87 10.38 -11.64
C ASN A 125 -15.66 11.63 -10.76
N ILE A 126 -14.48 11.79 -10.17
CA ILE A 126 -14.11 12.90 -9.27
C ILE A 126 -13.11 13.81 -10.01
N ASP A 127 -12.01 13.23 -10.49
CA ASP A 127 -10.96 13.88 -11.27
C ASP A 127 -10.47 12.88 -12.33
N ALA A 128 -11.03 12.98 -13.54
CA ALA A 128 -10.78 12.01 -14.61
C ALA A 128 -9.33 12.04 -15.11
N ASP A 129 -8.67 13.21 -15.07
CA ASP A 129 -7.28 13.35 -15.51
C ASP A 129 -6.33 12.71 -14.48
N PHE A 130 -6.60 12.92 -13.19
CA PHE A 130 -5.86 12.24 -12.12
C PHE A 130 -6.07 10.72 -12.17
N ALA A 131 -7.31 10.26 -12.37
CA ALA A 131 -7.62 8.85 -12.53
C ALA A 131 -6.88 8.21 -13.71
N ALA A 132 -6.82 8.90 -14.86
CA ALA A 132 -6.08 8.43 -16.03
C ALA A 132 -4.56 8.36 -15.77
N ARG A 133 -3.99 9.36 -15.09
CA ARG A 133 -2.58 9.35 -14.67
C ARG A 133 -2.28 8.17 -13.73
N CYS A 134 -3.16 7.92 -12.76
CA CYS A 134 -3.07 6.76 -11.87
C CYS A 134 -3.07 5.44 -12.66
N LEU A 135 -4.01 5.25 -13.59
CA LEU A 135 -4.07 4.01 -14.38
C LEU A 135 -2.83 3.80 -15.25
N ILE A 136 -2.35 4.84 -15.92
CA ILE A 136 -1.14 4.77 -16.75
C ILE A 136 0.07 4.37 -15.91
N ALA A 137 0.24 4.97 -14.73
CA ALA A 137 1.34 4.62 -13.82
C ALA A 137 1.23 3.17 -13.33
N ALA A 138 0.01 2.71 -13.02
CA ALA A 138 -0.26 1.35 -12.56
C ALA A 138 0.15 0.29 -13.60
N GLU A 139 -0.28 0.47 -14.85
CA GLU A 139 0.03 -0.48 -15.93
C GLU A 139 1.53 -0.49 -16.26
N LYS A 140 2.19 0.67 -16.24
CA LYS A 140 3.66 0.76 -16.42
C LYS A 140 4.41 0.07 -15.29
N ALA A 141 3.98 0.26 -14.04
CA ALA A 141 4.58 -0.38 -12.89
C ALA A 141 4.43 -1.90 -12.95
N TRP A 142 3.26 -2.39 -13.32
CA TRP A 142 3.03 -3.82 -13.55
C TRP A 142 3.98 -4.40 -14.61
N GLN A 143 4.08 -3.75 -15.77
CA GLN A 143 4.97 -4.19 -16.84
C GLN A 143 6.44 -4.20 -16.40
N ALA A 144 6.89 -3.15 -15.71
CA ALA A 144 8.26 -3.05 -15.20
C ALA A 144 8.56 -4.12 -14.14
N ALA A 145 7.64 -4.37 -13.19
CA ALA A 145 7.78 -5.42 -12.19
C ALA A 145 7.88 -6.81 -12.83
N ASN A 146 7.09 -7.11 -13.87
CA ASN A 146 7.20 -8.38 -14.60
C ASN A 146 8.53 -8.52 -15.36
N ALA A 147 9.12 -7.42 -15.83
CA ALA A 147 10.45 -7.42 -16.45
C ALA A 147 11.59 -7.54 -15.41
N HIS A 148 11.32 -7.14 -14.17
CA HIS A 148 12.30 -7.08 -13.08
C HIS A 148 11.75 -7.68 -11.77
N PRO A 149 11.34 -8.96 -11.74
CA PRO A 149 10.50 -9.53 -10.66
C PRO A 149 11.24 -9.82 -9.35
N ALA A 150 12.56 -9.63 -9.31
CA ALA A 150 13.40 -10.02 -8.19
C ALA A 150 14.44 -8.95 -7.80
N ILE A 151 14.19 -7.68 -8.14
CA ILE A 151 14.95 -6.56 -7.56
C ILE A 151 14.38 -6.31 -6.17
N LEU A 152 14.97 -6.95 -5.16
CA LEU A 152 14.57 -6.78 -3.76
C LEU A 152 15.15 -5.47 -3.20
N ALA A 153 14.58 -5.00 -2.09
CA ALA A 153 15.04 -3.77 -1.43
C ALA A 153 16.52 -3.88 -1.06
N ALA A 154 17.29 -2.84 -1.41
CA ALA A 154 18.68 -2.75 -1.02
C ALA A 154 18.79 -2.29 0.44
N GLU A 155 19.55 -3.03 1.23
CA GLU A 155 19.81 -2.76 2.65
C GLU A 155 21.00 -1.82 2.81
N PHE A 156 20.78 -0.69 3.48
CA PHE A 156 21.81 0.29 3.83
C PHE A 156 21.71 0.65 5.32
N PRO A 157 22.03 -0.30 6.23
CA PRO A 157 21.78 -0.16 7.67
C PRO A 157 22.54 1.03 8.30
N GLU A 158 23.60 1.51 7.67
CA GLU A 158 24.37 2.68 8.09
C GLU A 158 23.72 4.03 7.72
N LEU A 159 22.67 4.03 6.90
CA LEU A 159 21.99 5.24 6.42
C LEU A 159 20.74 5.58 7.25
N GLY A 160 20.24 6.80 7.06
CA GLY A 160 19.25 7.46 7.93
C GLY A 160 17.80 7.06 7.77
N GLY A 161 17.48 5.80 7.47
CA GLY A 161 16.11 5.38 7.23
C GLY A 161 15.87 3.89 7.42
N GLY A 162 14.60 3.55 7.67
CA GLY A 162 14.15 2.17 7.84
C GLY A 162 14.41 1.32 6.60
N ALA A 163 14.68 0.03 6.82
CA ALA A 163 14.96 -0.91 5.75
C ALA A 163 13.75 -1.12 4.83
N TYR A 164 12.61 -1.49 5.44
CA TYR A 164 11.42 -2.03 4.76
C TYR A 164 11.76 -3.14 3.75
N GLY A 165 12.74 -3.98 4.13
CA GLY A 165 13.21 -5.10 3.33
C GLY A 165 12.20 -6.23 3.30
N ASP A 166 12.00 -6.80 2.12
CA ASP A 166 11.20 -7.98 1.88
C ASP A 166 11.95 -8.95 0.95
N GLY A 167 11.88 -10.23 1.31
CA GLY A 167 12.52 -11.35 0.60
C GLY A 167 11.60 -12.05 -0.39
N LYS A 168 10.31 -11.72 -0.43
CA LYS A 168 9.28 -12.48 -1.14
C LYS A 168 8.17 -11.54 -1.62
N VAL A 169 8.14 -11.26 -2.92
CA VAL A 169 7.19 -10.32 -3.52
C VAL A 169 5.96 -10.95 -4.20
N SER A 170 5.67 -12.24 -3.94
CA SER A 170 4.58 -12.94 -4.63
C SER A 170 3.20 -12.45 -4.20
N ASP A 171 3.07 -11.97 -2.97
CA ASP A 171 1.86 -11.36 -2.45
C ASP A 171 1.62 -9.96 -3.01
N GLU A 172 2.63 -9.12 -3.21
CA GLU A 172 2.43 -7.84 -3.91
C GLU A 172 2.05 -8.05 -5.37
N PHE A 173 2.59 -9.07 -6.02
CA PHE A 173 2.20 -9.43 -7.39
C PHE A 173 0.73 -9.84 -7.45
N TYR A 174 0.27 -10.66 -6.48
CA TYR A 174 -1.14 -11.02 -6.36
C TYR A 174 -2.02 -9.81 -6.10
N TRP A 175 -1.66 -8.96 -5.12
CA TRP A 175 -2.41 -7.76 -4.78
C TRP A 175 -2.51 -6.80 -5.97
N ALA A 176 -1.40 -6.48 -6.64
CA ALA A 176 -1.39 -5.61 -7.81
C ALA A 176 -2.24 -6.17 -8.96
N ALA A 177 -2.15 -7.47 -9.24
CA ALA A 177 -2.97 -8.12 -10.26
C ALA A 177 -4.48 -8.02 -9.94
N VAL A 178 -4.86 -8.21 -8.68
CA VAL A 178 -6.26 -8.03 -8.26
C VAL A 178 -6.73 -6.59 -8.50
N GLU A 179 -5.99 -5.59 -8.02
CA GLU A 179 -6.40 -4.19 -8.15
C GLU A 179 -6.49 -3.75 -9.61
N LEU A 180 -5.54 -4.20 -10.45
CA LEU A 180 -5.56 -3.96 -11.90
C LEU A 180 -6.75 -4.65 -12.57
N TYR A 181 -7.07 -5.89 -12.19
CA TYR A 181 -8.25 -6.57 -12.70
C TYR A 181 -9.54 -5.85 -12.34
N LEU A 182 -9.73 -5.49 -11.06
CA LEU A 182 -10.95 -4.80 -10.59
C LEU A 182 -11.12 -3.44 -11.26
N THR A 183 -10.03 -2.80 -11.65
CA THR A 183 -10.03 -1.48 -12.30
C THR A 183 -10.26 -1.57 -13.81
N THR A 184 -9.71 -2.58 -14.48
CA THR A 184 -9.66 -2.64 -15.96
C THR A 184 -10.51 -3.74 -16.59
N GLY A 185 -10.82 -4.79 -15.84
CA GLY A 185 -11.46 -6.02 -16.34
C GLY A 185 -10.59 -6.86 -17.29
N LYS A 186 -9.30 -6.55 -17.43
CA LYS A 186 -8.43 -7.24 -18.38
C LYS A 186 -8.10 -8.68 -17.93
N PRO A 187 -8.23 -9.68 -18.82
CA PRO A 187 -8.14 -11.11 -18.45
C PRO A 187 -6.73 -11.56 -18.06
N GLU A 188 -5.67 -10.87 -18.48
CA GLU A 188 -4.30 -11.20 -18.09
C GLU A 188 -4.07 -11.08 -16.58
N TYR A 189 -4.66 -10.06 -15.94
CA TYR A 189 -4.56 -9.85 -14.50
C TYR A 189 -5.35 -10.92 -13.73
N GLN A 190 -6.53 -11.28 -14.23
CA GLN A 190 -7.33 -12.37 -13.68
C GLN A 190 -6.61 -13.72 -13.74
N SER A 191 -6.04 -14.02 -14.91
CA SER A 191 -5.28 -15.24 -15.11
C SER A 191 -4.09 -15.32 -14.16
N TYR A 192 -3.41 -14.18 -13.93
CA TYR A 192 -2.31 -14.08 -12.98
C TYR A 192 -2.76 -14.34 -11.54
N TYR A 193 -3.70 -13.55 -10.99
CA TYR A 193 -4.06 -13.69 -9.57
C TYR A 193 -4.71 -15.04 -9.28
N SER A 194 -5.47 -15.60 -10.22
CA SER A 194 -6.13 -16.90 -10.04
C SER A 194 -5.14 -18.06 -9.95
N ALA A 195 -3.99 -17.94 -10.63
CA ALA A 195 -2.92 -18.93 -10.61
C ALA A 195 -1.88 -18.69 -9.51
N SER A 196 -1.98 -17.57 -8.78
CA SER A 196 -1.04 -17.23 -7.70
C SER A 196 -1.16 -18.22 -6.53
N GLY A 197 -0.02 -18.54 -5.91
CA GLY A 197 0.00 -19.29 -4.64
C GLY A 197 -0.62 -18.52 -3.47
N GLU A 198 -0.77 -17.20 -3.62
CA GLU A 198 -1.36 -16.29 -2.62
C GLU A 198 -2.88 -16.14 -2.79
N ASN A 199 -3.46 -16.79 -3.81
CA ASN A 199 -4.85 -16.57 -4.19
C ASN A 199 -5.80 -16.83 -3.02
N LEU A 200 -6.65 -15.83 -2.73
CA LEU A 200 -7.61 -15.79 -1.63
C LEU A 200 -6.98 -15.91 -0.23
N SER A 201 -5.69 -15.63 -0.05
CA SER A 201 -5.10 -15.54 1.30
C SER A 201 -5.82 -14.46 2.12
N GLY A 202 -6.36 -14.83 3.27
CA GLY A 202 -6.99 -13.94 4.25
C GLY A 202 -6.17 -13.75 5.52
N GLN A 203 -4.90 -14.16 5.51
CA GLN A 203 -4.01 -14.06 6.66
C GLN A 203 -3.71 -12.59 7.01
N PRO A 204 -3.34 -12.29 8.27
CA PRO A 204 -3.05 -10.93 8.69
C PRO A 204 -2.03 -10.24 7.78
N MET A 205 -2.37 -9.03 7.33
CA MET A 205 -1.54 -8.23 6.44
C MET A 205 -0.61 -7.30 7.20
N PHE A 206 0.57 -7.06 6.64
CA PHE A 206 1.47 -5.99 7.05
C PHE A 206 2.24 -5.49 5.83
N TRP A 207 3.16 -4.54 6.01
CA TRP A 207 3.86 -3.89 4.88
C TRP A 207 4.68 -4.84 3.98
N ALA A 208 4.96 -6.08 4.41
CA ALA A 208 5.65 -7.12 3.61
C ALA A 208 4.88 -8.45 3.54
N ASP A 209 3.60 -8.46 3.92
CA ASP A 209 2.67 -9.51 3.47
C ASP A 209 1.34 -8.85 3.12
N THR A 210 1.14 -8.67 1.83
CA THR A 210 0.11 -7.83 1.25
C THR A 210 -1.04 -8.61 0.61
N ALA A 211 -1.02 -9.94 0.70
CA ALA A 211 -1.97 -10.77 -0.04
C ALA A 211 -3.42 -10.48 0.39
N ALA A 212 -3.68 -10.33 1.68
CA ALA A 212 -5.03 -10.07 2.15
C ALA A 212 -5.60 -8.73 1.66
N LEU A 213 -4.77 -7.75 1.27
CA LEU A 213 -5.24 -6.50 0.64
C LEU A 213 -6.01 -6.80 -0.65
N GLY A 214 -5.43 -7.65 -1.53
CA GLY A 214 -6.10 -8.12 -2.74
C GLY A 214 -7.36 -8.94 -2.44
N THR A 215 -7.28 -9.87 -1.48
CA THR A 215 -8.45 -10.69 -1.11
C THR A 215 -9.61 -9.85 -0.56
N ILE A 216 -9.32 -8.80 0.22
CA ILE A 216 -10.31 -7.83 0.69
C ILE A 216 -10.95 -7.10 -0.49
N SER A 217 -10.16 -6.60 -1.44
CA SER A 217 -10.67 -5.92 -2.64
C SER A 217 -11.55 -6.84 -3.50
N LEU A 218 -11.18 -8.12 -3.68
CA LEU A 218 -12.03 -9.10 -4.35
C LEU A 218 -13.36 -9.32 -3.62
N ALA A 219 -13.34 -9.41 -2.30
CA ALA A 219 -14.55 -9.63 -1.50
C ALA A 219 -15.49 -8.41 -1.49
N VAL A 220 -14.94 -7.19 -1.41
CA VAL A 220 -15.70 -5.95 -1.26
C VAL A 220 -16.13 -5.39 -2.63
N VAL A 221 -15.18 -5.18 -3.53
CA VAL A 221 -15.42 -4.56 -4.85
C VAL A 221 -15.84 -5.61 -5.86
N GLY A 222 -15.12 -6.73 -5.90
CA GLY A 222 -15.42 -7.85 -6.81
C GLY A 222 -16.66 -8.66 -6.41
N GLN A 223 -17.14 -8.49 -5.17
CA GLN A 223 -18.22 -9.29 -4.57
C GLN A 223 -17.97 -10.81 -4.65
N ASP A 224 -16.70 -11.21 -4.62
CA ASP A 224 -16.30 -12.60 -4.75
C ASP A 224 -16.64 -13.39 -3.46
N ALA A 225 -17.49 -14.40 -3.61
CA ALA A 225 -17.97 -15.21 -2.50
C ALA A 225 -16.88 -16.08 -1.86
N ALA A 226 -15.91 -16.56 -2.65
CA ALA A 226 -14.81 -17.37 -2.16
C ALA A 226 -13.80 -16.51 -1.38
N ALA A 227 -13.48 -15.31 -1.87
CA ALA A 227 -12.69 -14.32 -1.14
C ALA A 227 -13.34 -13.98 0.19
N ARG A 228 -14.65 -13.69 0.19
CA ARG A 228 -15.41 -13.43 1.42
C ARG A 228 -15.37 -14.61 2.39
N ALA A 229 -15.55 -15.85 1.90
CA ALA A 229 -15.49 -17.04 2.73
C ALA A 229 -14.10 -17.24 3.37
N SER A 230 -13.02 -16.96 2.62
CA SER A 230 -11.66 -17.02 3.13
C SER A 230 -11.42 -16.03 4.27
N LEU A 231 -11.86 -14.77 4.10
CA LEU A 231 -11.74 -13.75 5.14
C LEU A 231 -12.55 -14.08 6.40
N VAL A 232 -13.76 -14.63 6.24
CA VAL A 232 -14.57 -15.09 7.39
C VAL A 232 -13.85 -16.19 8.15
N LYS A 233 -13.23 -17.15 7.44
CA LYS A 233 -12.44 -18.21 8.07
C LYS A 233 -11.28 -17.64 8.88
N SER A 234 -10.52 -16.68 8.32
CA SER A 234 -9.43 -16.01 9.06
C SER A 234 -9.95 -15.23 10.29
N ALA A 235 -11.11 -14.59 10.18
CA ALA A 235 -11.75 -13.94 11.33
C ALA A 235 -12.18 -14.93 12.42
N ASP A 236 -12.69 -16.12 12.04
CA ASP A 236 -13.03 -17.18 12.99
C ASP A 236 -11.78 -17.71 13.72
N GLU A 237 -10.64 -17.80 13.05
CA GLU A 237 -9.34 -18.16 13.65
C GLU A 237 -8.91 -17.13 14.70
N VAL A 238 -8.99 -15.83 14.37
CA VAL A 238 -8.72 -14.73 15.31
C VAL A 238 -9.65 -14.78 16.52
N LEU A 239 -10.96 -14.95 16.29
CA LEU A 239 -11.96 -15.04 17.36
C LEU A 239 -11.72 -16.25 18.27
N PHE A 240 -11.32 -17.39 17.70
CA PHE A 240 -10.96 -18.57 18.47
C PHE A 240 -9.77 -18.29 19.40
N ILE A 241 -8.70 -17.66 18.89
CA ILE A 241 -7.51 -17.30 19.68
C ILE A 241 -7.89 -16.35 20.82
N THR A 242 -8.64 -15.28 20.51
CA THR A 242 -9.11 -14.31 21.50
C THR A 242 -9.93 -14.95 22.62
N ASN A 243 -10.78 -15.93 22.28
CA ASN A 243 -11.68 -16.60 23.24
C ASN A 243 -11.09 -17.84 23.91
N ALA A 244 -9.88 -18.26 23.56
CA ALA A 244 -9.25 -19.46 24.13
C ALA A 244 -8.92 -19.34 25.63
N GLY A 245 -9.15 -18.18 26.25
CA GLY A 245 -8.94 -17.94 27.69
C GLY A 245 -7.47 -17.87 28.09
N THR A 246 -6.55 -17.84 27.13
CA THR A 246 -5.11 -17.76 27.33
C THR A 246 -4.62 -16.32 27.47
N ASN A 247 -5.44 -15.33 27.10
CA ASN A 247 -5.16 -13.90 27.24
C ASN A 247 -6.31 -13.18 27.98
N GLY A 248 -6.01 -12.64 29.18
CA GLY A 248 -7.00 -11.94 30.02
C GLY A 248 -7.51 -10.61 29.46
N TYR A 249 -6.85 -10.06 28.44
CA TYR A 249 -7.23 -8.80 27.77
C TYR A 249 -8.00 -9.02 26.47
N LEU A 250 -8.33 -10.27 26.10
CA LEU A 250 -9.00 -10.61 24.84
C LEU A 250 -8.25 -10.08 23.60
N SER A 251 -6.93 -9.92 23.69
CA SER A 251 -6.10 -9.61 22.53
C SER A 251 -5.93 -10.88 21.68
N PRO A 252 -6.02 -10.77 20.35
CA PRO A 252 -5.75 -11.89 19.45
C PRO A 252 -4.26 -12.26 19.39
N LEU A 253 -3.39 -11.47 20.03
CA LEU A 253 -1.98 -11.80 20.19
C LEU A 253 -1.79 -12.78 21.36
N VAL A 254 -1.14 -13.90 21.06
CA VAL A 254 -0.73 -14.88 22.09
C VAL A 254 0.49 -14.38 22.88
N SER A 255 0.65 -14.86 24.12
CA SER A 255 1.80 -14.50 24.97
C SER A 255 3.14 -14.71 24.25
N ASN A 256 4.02 -13.71 24.31
CA ASN A 256 5.32 -13.64 23.60
C ASN A 256 5.27 -13.36 22.09
N ASN A 257 4.11 -12.99 21.54
CA ASN A 257 3.99 -12.54 20.14
C ASN A 257 3.86 -11.00 19.98
N TYR A 258 4.22 -10.25 21.02
CA TYR A 258 4.27 -8.78 20.96
C TYR A 258 5.59 -8.35 20.31
N GLN A 259 5.55 -8.17 18.98
CA GLN A 259 6.66 -7.64 18.19
C GLN A 259 6.60 -6.12 18.05
N TRP A 260 7.58 -5.55 17.36
CA TRP A 260 7.52 -4.15 16.92
C TRP A 260 6.23 -3.94 16.15
N GLY A 261 5.40 -3.01 16.61
CA GLY A 261 4.16 -2.66 15.92
C GLY A 261 2.98 -3.55 16.27
N SER A 262 3.06 -4.35 17.34
CA SER A 262 1.98 -5.27 17.77
C SER A 262 0.58 -4.66 17.89
N ASN A 263 0.43 -3.36 18.13
CA ASN A 263 -0.90 -2.73 18.08
C ASN A 263 -1.51 -2.66 16.66
N ALA A 264 -0.69 -2.64 15.62
CA ALA A 264 -1.13 -2.74 14.22
C ALA A 264 -1.46 -4.19 13.83
N ASP A 265 -0.81 -5.17 14.47
CA ASP A 265 -1.06 -6.60 14.24
C ASP A 265 -2.33 -7.12 14.96
N ALA A 266 -2.67 -6.50 16.09
CA ALA A 266 -3.79 -6.88 16.96
C ALA A 266 -5.16 -6.41 16.43
#